data_AF-A0A1Y3NS69-F1
#
_entry.id   AF-A0A1Y3NS69-F1
#
_cell.length_a   1.000
_cell.length_b   1.000
_cell.length_c   1.000
_cell.angle_alpha   90.00
_cell.angle_beta   90.00
_cell.angle_gamma   90.00
#
_symmetry.space_group_name_H-M   'P 1'
#
loop_
_entity.id
_entity.type
_entity.pdbx_description
1 polymer ?
#
loop_
_entity_poly.entity_id
_entity_poly.type
_entity_poly.pdbx_seq_one_letter_code
_entity_poly.pdbx_strand_id
1 'polypeptide(L)' 'KGVVLDGRDIRTVVVPDACCQLLITADLKERAKRRLADLKDKKMTFSEVYDTINLRDFQDKTRKIAPLAYDETYVVIDTT' A
#
# COMPACT_ATOMS: atom_id res chain seq x y z
N LYS A 1 23.78 10.23 8.64
CA LYS A 1 22.51 10.77 8.09
C LYS A 1 21.78 9.62 7.41
N GLY A 2 20.49 9.46 7.60
CA GLY A 2 19.67 8.40 6.98
C GLY A 2 18.55 8.98 6.13
N VAL A 3 17.81 8.12 5.42
CA VAL A 3 16.65 8.46 4.58
C VAL A 3 15.49 7.53 4.87
N VAL A 4 14.26 8.01 4.64
CA VAL A 4 13.04 7.20 4.67
C VAL A 4 12.48 7.14 3.26
N LEU A 5 12.19 5.93 2.79
CA LEU A 5 11.62 5.68 1.47
C LEU A 5 10.24 5.03 1.65
N ASP A 6 9.24 5.55 0.95
CA ASP A 6 7.90 4.98 0.86
C ASP A 6 7.65 4.53 -0.59
N GLY A 7 7.07 3.35 -0.75
CA GLY A 7 6.84 2.72 -2.05
C GLY A 7 6.32 1.30 -1.94
N ARG A 8 6.30 0.58 -3.07
CA ARG A 8 5.78 -0.80 -3.15
C ARG A 8 6.89 -1.85 -3.34
N ASP A 9 8.01 -1.44 -3.90
CA ASP A 9 9.15 -2.27 -4.32
C ASP A 9 10.46 -1.80 -3.70
N ILE A 10 10.39 -1.05 -2.59
CA ILE A 10 11.56 -0.51 -1.92
C ILE A 10 12.53 -1.62 -1.55
N ARG A 11 12.07 -2.69 -0.93
CA ARG A 11 12.93 -3.82 -0.58
C ARG A 11 13.28 -4.71 -1.76
N THR A 12 12.32 -4.99 -2.64
CA THR A 12 12.56 -5.99 -3.70
C THR A 12 13.44 -5.45 -4.83
N VAL A 13 13.54 -4.12 -4.99
CA VAL A 13 14.26 -3.49 -6.10
C VAL A 13 15.17 -2.36 -5.66
N VAL A 14 14.69 -1.40 -4.86
CA VAL A 14 15.39 -0.11 -4.68
C VAL A 14 16.52 -0.19 -3.64
N VAL A 15 16.23 -0.74 -2.46
CA VAL A 15 17.13 -0.89 -1.31
C VAL A 15 16.85 -2.23 -0.61
N PRO A 16 17.37 -3.35 -1.16
CA PRO A 16 17.16 -4.68 -0.57
C PRO A 16 17.72 -4.84 0.84
N ASP A 17 18.87 -4.22 1.08
CA ASP A 17 19.60 -4.34 2.35
C ASP A 17 19.21 -3.24 3.36
N ALA A 18 17.97 -2.75 3.29
CA ALA A 18 17.48 -1.73 4.22
C ALA A 18 17.56 -2.25 5.67
N CYS A 19 18.15 -1.44 6.56
CA CYS A 19 18.33 -1.82 7.97
C CYS A 19 17.02 -1.92 8.77
N CYS A 20 15.92 -1.38 8.25
CA CYS A 20 14.58 -1.47 8.82
C CYS A 20 13.54 -1.46 7.69
N GLN A 21 12.52 -2.30 7.82
CA GLN A 21 11.49 -2.50 6.81
C GLN A 21 10.12 -2.53 7.49
N LEU A 22 9.25 -1.59 7.11
CA LEU A 22 7.90 -1.47 7.66
C LEU A 22 6.88 -1.82 6.58
N LEU A 23 5.90 -2.66 6.92
CA LEU A 23 4.73 -2.91 6.11
C LEU A 23 3.53 -2.26 6.79
N ILE A 24 3.04 -1.15 6.24
CA ILE A 24 1.84 -0.49 6.73
C ILE A 24 0.63 -1.07 5.99
N THR A 25 -0.29 -1.67 6.74
CA THR A 25 -1.50 -2.30 6.20
C THR A 25 -2.75 -1.80 6.93
N ALA A 26 -3.91 -2.02 6.31
CA ALA A 26 -5.23 -1.78 6.89
C ALA A 26 -6.29 -2.50 6.04
N ASP A 27 -7.45 -2.77 6.65
CA ASP A 27 -8.60 -3.31 5.96
C ASP A 27 -8.98 -2.48 4.73
N LEU A 28 -9.35 -3.17 3.65
CA LEU A 28 -9.75 -2.54 2.39
C LEU A 28 -10.94 -1.58 2.59
N LYS A 29 -11.91 -1.95 3.43
CA LYS A 29 -13.05 -1.09 3.77
C LYS A 29 -12.60 0.20 4.45
N GLU A 30 -11.64 0.10 5.36
CA GLU A 30 -11.15 1.25 6.12
C GLU A 30 -10.33 2.19 5.23
N ARG A 31 -9.45 1.63 4.40
CA ARG A 31 -8.73 2.39 3.36
C ARG A 31 -9.70 3.09 2.40
N ALA A 32 -10.78 2.43 2.00
CA ALA A 32 -11.80 3.03 1.15
C ALA A 32 -12.56 4.17 1.85
N LYS A 33 -12.91 4.03 3.14
CA LYS A 33 -13.54 5.10 3.93
C LYS A 33 -12.63 6.33 4.03
N ARG A 34 -11.37 6.13 4.42
CA ARG A 34 -10.37 7.23 4.54
C ARG A 34 -10.19 7.94 3.20
N ARG A 35 -10.04 7.15 2.12
CA ARG A 35 -9.90 7.71 0.77
C ARG A 35 -11.13 8.49 0.33
N LEU A 36 -12.34 8.01 0.64
CA LEU A 36 -13.58 8.72 0.34
C LEU A 36 -13.65 10.06 1.09
N ALA A 37 -13.25 10.09 2.36
CA ALA A 37 -13.21 11.31 3.16
C ALA A 37 -12.19 12.35 2.61
N ASP A 38 -11.08 11.88 2.04
CA ASP A 38 -10.08 12.75 1.39
C ASP A 38 -10.57 13.34 0.05
N LEU A 39 -11.53 12.70 -0.62
CA LEU A 39 -11.99 13.04 -1.96
C LEU A 39 -13.00 14.21 -2.00
N LYS A 40 -12.90 15.17 -1.08
CA LYS A 40 -13.85 16.28 -0.79
C LYS A 40 -14.66 16.84 -1.98
N ASP A 41 -14.06 16.98 -3.17
CA ASP A 41 -14.68 17.59 -4.36
C ASP A 41 -15.01 16.61 -5.50
N LYS A 42 -14.67 15.33 -5.37
CA LYS A 42 -15.01 14.29 -6.36
C LYS A 42 -16.23 13.50 -5.90
N LYS A 43 -17.30 13.56 -6.71
CA LYS A 43 -18.49 12.70 -6.54
C LYS A 43 -18.13 11.25 -6.94
N MET A 44 -17.38 10.57 -6.09
CA MET A 44 -17.23 9.11 -6.13
C MET A 44 -18.03 8.50 -4.99
N THR A 45 -18.70 7.40 -5.28
CA THR A 45 -19.36 6.57 -4.29
C THR A 45 -18.34 5.72 -3.53
N PHE A 46 -18.72 5.25 -2.34
CA PHE A 46 -17.90 4.31 -1.59
C PHE A 46 -17.54 3.05 -2.41
N SER A 47 -18.49 2.53 -3.19
CA SER A 47 -18.25 1.33 -4.03
C SER A 47 -17.17 1.59 -5.07
N GLU A 48 -17.23 2.71 -5.78
CA GLU A 48 -16.21 3.04 -6.79
C GLU A 48 -14.82 3.19 -6.18
N VAL A 49 -14.72 3.81 -5.00
CA VAL A 49 -13.45 3.94 -4.28
C VAL A 49 -12.95 2.57 -3.82
N TYR A 50 -13.82 1.74 -3.26
CA TYR A 50 -13.50 0.39 -2.82
C TYR A 50 -12.96 -0.47 -3.97
N ASP A 51 -13.67 -0.50 -5.10
CA ASP A 51 -13.30 -1.27 -6.28
C ASP A 51 -11.99 -0.77 -6.89
N THR A 52 -11.78 0.55 -6.90
CA THR A 52 -10.53 1.15 -7.37
C THR A 52 -9.34 0.71 -6.51
N ILE A 53 -9.49 0.71 -5.19
CA ILE A 53 -8.41 0.29 -4.28
C ILE A 53 -8.19 -1.22 -4.40
N ASN A 54 -9.26 -2.02 -4.48
CA ASN A 54 -9.16 -3.46 -4.64
C ASN A 54 -8.42 -3.86 -5.93
N LEU A 55 -8.79 -3.23 -7.04
CA LEU A 55 -8.14 -3.44 -8.33
C LEU A 55 -6.66 -3.05 -8.26
N ARG A 56 -6.34 -1.92 -7.62
CA ARG A 56 -4.96 -1.48 -7.43
C ARG A 56 -4.15 -2.47 -6.60
N ASP A 57 -4.70 -2.96 -5.48
CA ASP A 57 -4.02 -3.94 -4.63
C ASP A 57 -3.75 -5.24 -5.39
N PHE A 58 -4.72 -5.69 -6.19
CA PHE A 58 -4.56 -6.85 -7.05
C PHE A 58 -3.45 -6.63 -8.08
N GLN A 59 -3.42 -5.48 -8.75
CA GLN A 59 -2.39 -5.14 -9.73
C GLN A 59 -0.99 -5.02 -9.10
N ASP A 60 -0.88 -4.37 -7.93
CA ASP A 60 0.37 -4.22 -7.20
C ASP A 60 0.96 -5.59 -6.82
N LYS A 61 0.11 -6.56 -6.45
CA LYS A 61 0.53 -7.93 -6.11
C LYS A 61 0.84 -8.81 -7.34
N THR A 62 0.16 -8.59 -8.46
CA THR A 62 0.23 -9.48 -9.65
C THR A 62 1.09 -8.95 -10.78
N ARG A 63 1.60 -7.71 -10.69
CA ARG A 63 2.48 -7.14 -11.71
C ARG A 63 3.74 -7.99 -11.89
N LYS A 64 4.12 -8.25 -13.14
CA LYS A 64 5.30 -9.09 -13.48
C LYS A 64 6.62 -8.49 -13.04
N ILE A 65 6.72 -7.16 -13.06
CA ILE A 65 7.93 -6.42 -12.72
C ILE A 65 7.72 -5.80 -11.35
N ALA A 66 8.66 -6.08 -10.43
CA ALA A 66 8.69 -5.52 -9.08
C ALA A 66 7.38 -5.72 -8.27
N PRO A 67 6.77 -6.92 -8.21
CA PRO A 67 5.51 -7.10 -7.47
C PRO A 67 5.64 -6.62 -6.01
N LEU A 68 4.54 -6.13 -5.45
CA LEU A 68 4.42 -5.90 -4.02
C LEU A 68 4.56 -7.25 -3.32
N ALA A 69 5.73 -7.48 -2.72
CA ALA A 69 6.04 -8.68 -1.98
C ALA A 69 6.70 -8.29 -0.66
N TYR A 70 6.31 -8.98 0.40
CA TYR A 70 6.84 -8.86 1.74
C TYR A 70 6.98 -10.26 2.33
N ASP A 71 7.92 -10.42 3.25
CA ASP A 71 8.14 -11.66 3.99
C ASP A 71 8.19 -11.35 5.50
N GLU A 72 8.60 -12.33 6.28
CA GLU A 72 8.71 -12.27 7.73
C GLU A 72 9.70 -11.23 8.29
N THR A 73 10.57 -10.63 7.47
CA THR A 73 11.50 -9.59 7.96
C THR A 73 10.86 -8.22 8.09
N TYR A 74 9.64 -8.03 7.58
CA TYR A 74 8.91 -6.78 7.74
C TYR A 74 8.29 -6.67 9.14
N VAL A 75 8.44 -5.50 9.75
CA VAL A 75 7.59 -5.12 10.87
C VAL A 75 6.24 -4.68 10.31
N VAL A 76 5.21 -5.49 10.55
CA VAL A 76 3.84 -5.21 10.10
C VAL A 76 3.16 -4.26 11.07
N ILE A 77 2.63 -3.16 10.54
CA ILE A 77 1.86 -2.17 11.28
C ILE A 77 0.45 -2.16 10.69
N ASP A 78 -0.50 -2.74 11.41
CA ASP A 78 -1.92 -2.67 11.08
C ASP A 78 -2.51 -1.37 11.63
N THR A 79 -3.20 -0.63 10.77
CA THR A 79 -3.82 0.66 11.07
C THR A 79 -5.31 0.64 10.79
N THR A 80 -5.95 -0.54 10.72
CA THR A 80 -7.41 -0.67 10.61
C THR A 80 -8.13 0.09 11.73
#